data_AF-A0A2S9PSB3-F1
#
_entry.id   AF-A0A2S9PSB3-F1
#
_cell.length_a   1.000
_cell.length_b   1.000
_cell.length_c   1.000
_cell.angle_alpha   90.00
_cell.angle_beta   90.00
_cell.angle_gamma   90.00
#
_symmetry.space_group_name_H-M   'P 1'
#
loop_
_entity.id
_entity.type
_entity.pdbx_description
1 polymer ?
#
loop_
_entity_poly.entity_id
_entity_poly.type
_entity_poly.pdbx_seq_one_letter_code
_entity_poly.pdbx_strand_id
1 'polypeptide(L)'
;PSPSGSPAAPATRAGPSGSPGASAGPSGSPAPVPAESGAALKDLAGHAARTADVHARALLTAPPEYARLLASVAAAHAAHAYLLTAPAVAAPGSGS
;
A
#
# COMPACT_ATOMS: atom_id res chain seq x y z
N PRO A 1 26.17 40.90 -36.19
CA PRO A 1 26.91 39.66 -35.81
C PRO A 1 26.64 39.35 -34.33
N SER A 2 25.86 38.31 -34.05
CA SER A 2 25.76 37.71 -32.71
C SER A 2 26.93 36.73 -32.50
N PRO A 3 27.32 36.50 -31.24
CA PRO A 3 27.02 35.19 -30.65
C PRO A 3 26.30 35.39 -29.30
N SER A 4 25.03 35.01 -29.13
CA SER A 4 24.54 33.64 -28.89
C SER A 4 25.40 32.85 -27.90
N GLY A 5 25.37 33.25 -26.63
CA GLY A 5 25.72 32.38 -25.51
C GLY A 5 24.45 31.74 -24.97
N SER A 6 24.20 30.48 -25.33
CA SER A 6 23.09 29.70 -24.76
C SER A 6 23.40 29.37 -23.29
N PRO A 7 22.45 29.51 -22.34
CA PRO A 7 22.66 29.02 -20.99
C PRO A 7 22.68 27.48 -21.02
N ALA A 8 23.77 26.90 -20.52
CA ALA A 8 23.88 25.46 -20.31
C ALA A 8 22.82 25.02 -19.29
N ALA A 9 21.85 24.23 -19.73
CA ALA A 9 20.89 23.58 -18.86
C ALA A 9 21.62 22.62 -17.90
N PRO A 10 21.21 22.50 -16.62
CA PRO A 10 21.71 21.45 -15.77
C PRO A 10 21.31 20.10 -16.37
N ALA A 11 22.31 19.26 -16.64
CA ALA A 11 22.11 17.89 -17.10
C ALA A 11 21.19 17.15 -16.13
N THR A 12 20.05 16.69 -16.62
CA THR A 12 19.19 15.77 -15.90
C THR A 12 20.02 14.53 -15.57
N ARG A 13 20.33 14.31 -14.29
CA ARG A 13 20.89 13.05 -13.82
C ARG A 13 19.77 12.02 -13.99
N ALA A 14 19.79 11.31 -15.11
CA ALA A 14 19.07 10.05 -15.24
C ALA A 14 19.68 9.08 -14.22
N GLY A 15 19.18 9.13 -12.98
CA GLY A 15 19.41 8.06 -12.02
C GLY A 15 18.81 6.77 -12.60
N PRO A 16 19.36 5.59 -12.29
CA PRO A 16 18.76 4.35 -12.73
C PRO A 16 17.34 4.29 -12.16
N SER A 17 16.36 4.48 -13.05
CA SER A 17 14.96 4.14 -12.80
C SER A 17 14.89 2.62 -12.77
N GLY A 18 15.40 2.03 -11.67
CA GLY A 18 15.07 0.67 -11.30
C GLY A 18 13.66 0.71 -10.78
N SER A 19 12.67 0.59 -11.67
CA SER A 19 11.33 0.20 -11.26
C SER A 19 11.49 -1.02 -10.35
N PRO A 20 10.91 -1.05 -9.13
CA PRO A 20 10.86 -2.30 -8.37
C PRO A 20 10.28 -3.32 -9.33
N GLY A 21 11.08 -4.34 -9.67
CA GLY A 21 10.66 -5.37 -10.63
C GLY A 21 9.29 -5.84 -10.22
N ALA A 22 8.34 -5.84 -11.17
CA ALA A 22 6.97 -6.27 -10.94
C ALA A 22 7.04 -7.59 -10.16
N SER A 23 6.73 -7.54 -8.86
CA SER A 23 6.68 -8.75 -8.05
C SER A 23 5.64 -9.61 -8.74
N ALA A 24 6.07 -10.76 -9.28
CA ALA A 24 5.17 -11.71 -9.90
C ALA A 24 4.08 -12.00 -8.88
N GLY A 25 2.89 -11.44 -9.14
CA GLY A 25 1.74 -11.63 -8.27
C GLY A 25 1.45 -13.13 -8.15
N PRO A 26 0.79 -13.57 -7.07
CA PRO A 26 0.42 -14.97 -6.93
C PRO A 26 -0.29 -15.42 -8.21
N SER A 27 0.33 -16.36 -8.95
CA SER A 27 -0.26 -16.99 -10.14
C SER A 27 -1.30 -17.99 -9.66
N GLY A 28 -2.44 -17.47 -9.21
CA GLY A 28 -3.57 -18.25 -8.76
C GLY A 28 -4.85 -17.57 -9.22
N SER A 29 -5.87 -18.39 -9.51
CA SER A 29 -7.22 -17.84 -9.69
C SER A 29 -7.62 -17.07 -8.44
N PRO A 30 -8.26 -15.89 -8.56
CA PRO A 30 -8.70 -15.12 -7.41
C PRO A 30 -9.63 -15.99 -6.54
N ALA A 31 -9.44 -15.90 -5.22
CA ALA A 31 -10.30 -16.61 -4.29
C ALA A 31 -11.75 -16.14 -4.45
N PRO A 32 -12.74 -17.04 -4.33
CA PRO A 32 -14.15 -16.66 -4.43
C PRO A 32 -14.51 -15.70 -3.30
N VAL A 33 -15.18 -14.60 -3.65
CA VAL A 33 -15.65 -13.60 -2.69
C VAL A 33 -16.95 -14.11 -2.03
N PRO A 34 -17.09 -14.03 -0.69
CA PRO A 34 -18.34 -14.38 -0.02
C PRO A 34 -19.52 -13.55 -0.53
N ALA A 35 -20.69 -14.19 -0.68
CA ALA A 35 -21.91 -13.51 -1.15
C ALA A 35 -22.47 -12.51 -0.12
N GLU A 36 -22.28 -12.80 1.17
CA GLU A 36 -22.66 -11.90 2.26
C GLU A 36 -21.65 -10.76 2.39
N SER A 37 -22.09 -9.53 2.15
CA SER A 37 -21.25 -8.33 2.19
C SER A 37 -20.47 -8.20 3.50
N GLY A 38 -21.11 -8.47 4.64
CA GLY A 38 -20.43 -8.42 5.95
C GLY A 38 -19.35 -9.49 6.11
N ALA A 39 -19.50 -10.66 5.48
CA ALA A 39 -18.49 -11.70 5.48
C ALA A 39 -17.31 -11.34 4.56
N ALA A 40 -17.59 -10.76 3.39
CA ALA A 40 -16.56 -10.28 2.46
C ALA A 40 -15.67 -9.19 3.08
N LEU A 41 -16.25 -8.22 3.81
CA LEU A 41 -15.49 -7.17 4.49
C LEU A 41 -14.61 -7.73 5.63
N LYS A 42 -15.12 -8.70 6.40
CA LYS A 42 -14.35 -9.37 7.46
C LYS A 42 -13.17 -10.13 6.90
N ASP A 43 -13.36 -10.86 5.79
CA ASP A 43 -12.27 -11.59 5.14
C ASP A 43 -11.20 -10.65 4.59
N LEU A 44 -11.62 -9.55 3.97
CA LEU A 44 -10.71 -8.50 3.51
C LEU A 44 -9.92 -7.87 4.66
N ALA A 45 -10.56 -7.57 5.78
CA ALA A 45 -9.90 -7.06 6.97
C ALA A 45 -8.88 -8.06 7.54
N GLY A 46 -9.23 -9.36 7.56
CA GLY A 46 -8.31 -10.43 7.96
C GLY A 46 -7.09 -10.52 7.04
N HIS A 47 -7.28 -10.38 5.73
CA HIS A 47 -6.19 -10.29 4.76
C HIS A 47 -5.29 -9.07 5.01
N ALA A 48 -5.87 -7.89 5.23
CA ALA A 48 -5.11 -6.68 5.54
C ALA A 48 -4.28 -6.82 6.84
N ALA A 49 -4.86 -7.43 7.88
CA ALA A 49 -4.16 -7.70 9.14
C ALA A 49 -2.99 -8.68 8.96
N ARG A 50 -3.17 -9.76 8.18
CA ARG A 50 -2.09 -10.70 7.85
C ARG A 50 -0.95 -10.02 7.09
N THR A 51 -1.26 -9.19 6.10
CA THR A 51 -0.26 -8.44 5.34
C THR A 51 0.51 -7.47 6.25
N ALA A 52 -0.17 -6.79 7.17
CA ALA A 52 0.47 -5.92 8.15
C ALA A 52 1.44 -6.69 9.06
N ASP A 53 1.07 -7.89 9.55
CA ASP A 53 1.95 -8.74 10.37
C ASP A 53 3.21 -9.18 9.60
N VAL A 54 3.06 -9.54 8.32
CA VAL A 54 4.20 -9.88 7.46
C VAL A 54 5.16 -8.70 7.34
N HIS A 55 4.65 -7.48 7.10
CA HIS A 55 5.49 -6.28 7.04
C HIS A 55 6.14 -5.96 8.39
N ALA A 56 5.41 -6.11 9.49
CA ALA A 56 5.94 -5.89 10.84
C ALA A 56 7.07 -6.88 11.18
N ARG A 57 6.96 -8.14 10.76
CA ARG A 57 8.04 -9.13 10.87
C ARG A 57 9.25 -8.78 10.01
N ALA A 58 9.03 -8.29 8.79
CA ALA A 58 10.10 -7.87 7.91
C ALA A 58 10.92 -6.68 8.47
N LEU A 59 10.32 -5.84 9.32
CA LEU A 59 11.03 -4.76 10.03
C LEU A 59 12.23 -5.28 10.84
N LEU A 60 12.11 -6.47 11.42
CA LEU A 60 13.12 -7.01 12.35
C LEU A 60 14.49 -7.24 11.69
N THR A 61 14.51 -7.41 10.38
CA THR A 61 15.73 -7.68 9.60
C THR A 61 16.03 -6.57 8.58
N ALA A 62 15.22 -5.51 8.53
CA ALA A 62 15.33 -4.46 7.54
C ALA A 62 16.35 -3.37 7.96
N PRO A 63 17.11 -2.80 7.00
CA PRO A 63 17.87 -1.57 7.22
C PRO A 63 16.94 -0.41 7.65
N PRO A 64 17.44 0.60 8.40
CA PRO A 64 16.60 1.57 9.11
C PRO A 64 15.66 2.40 8.22
N GLU A 65 16.11 2.83 7.04
CA GLU A 65 15.25 3.57 6.09
C GLU A 65 14.15 2.68 5.50
N TYR A 66 14.46 1.41 5.23
CA TYR A 66 13.49 0.44 4.74
C TYR A 66 12.47 0.07 5.81
N ALA A 67 12.92 0.00 7.07
CA ALA A 67 12.05 -0.20 8.22
C ALA A 67 11.03 0.96 8.36
N ARG A 68 11.44 2.22 8.13
CA ARG A 68 10.51 3.36 8.16
C ARG A 68 9.41 3.25 7.09
N LEU A 69 9.78 2.84 5.88
CA LEU A 69 8.81 2.62 4.79
C LEU A 69 7.84 1.48 5.12
N LEU A 70 8.36 0.33 5.51
CA LEU A 70 7.56 -0.83 5.88
C LEU A 70 6.63 -0.55 7.08
N ALA A 71 7.08 0.26 8.04
CA ALA A 71 6.25 0.67 9.16
C ALA A 71 5.08 1.56 8.73
N SER A 72 5.30 2.49 7.78
CA SER A 72 4.23 3.32 7.22
C SER A 72 3.21 2.48 6.44
N VAL A 73 3.68 1.51 5.65
CA VAL A 73 2.81 0.58 4.91
C VAL A 73 2.01 -0.30 5.88
N ALA A 74 2.65 -0.87 6.90
CA ALA A 74 1.96 -1.66 7.92
C ALA A 74 0.90 -0.85 8.68
N ALA A 75 1.21 0.40 9.04
CA ALA A 75 0.26 1.30 9.70
C ALA A 75 -0.96 1.63 8.80
N ALA A 76 -0.76 1.83 7.50
CA ALA A 76 -1.85 2.05 6.55
C ALA A 76 -2.76 0.81 6.43
N HIS A 77 -2.18 -0.40 6.39
CA HIS A 77 -2.97 -1.65 6.37
C HIS A 77 -3.72 -1.88 7.68
N ALA A 78 -3.12 -1.56 8.83
CA ALA A 78 -3.79 -1.64 10.12
C ALA A 78 -4.96 -0.64 10.21
N ALA A 79 -4.78 0.59 9.71
CA ALA A 79 -5.86 1.56 9.63
C ALA A 79 -7.01 1.08 8.72
N HIS A 80 -6.68 0.46 7.57
CA HIS A 80 -7.69 -0.11 6.67
C HIS A 80 -8.44 -1.27 7.34
N ALA A 81 -7.74 -2.20 8.00
CA ALA A 81 -8.38 -3.28 8.75
C ALA A 81 -9.28 -2.74 9.88
N TYR A 82 -8.84 -1.70 10.59
CA TYR A 82 -9.64 -1.03 11.59
C TYR A 82 -10.89 -0.40 10.98
N LEU A 83 -10.79 0.31 9.85
CA LEU A 83 -11.96 0.93 9.20
C LEU A 83 -12.97 -0.10 8.69
N LEU A 84 -12.51 -1.26 8.22
CA LEU A 84 -13.38 -2.35 7.75
C LEU A 84 -14.07 -3.11 8.90
N THR A 85 -13.52 -3.04 10.12
CA THR A 85 -14.02 -3.79 11.29
C THR A 85 -14.65 -2.90 12.35
N ALA A 86 -14.34 -1.60 12.34
CA ALA A 86 -15.01 -0.61 13.15
C ALA A 86 -16.49 -0.61 12.77
N PRO A 87 -17.40 -0.58 13.75
CA PRO A 87 -18.80 -0.34 13.45
C PRO A 87 -18.84 0.99 12.72
N ALA A 88 -19.24 0.99 11.44
CA ALA A 88 -19.45 2.20 10.68
C ALA A 88 -20.28 3.11 11.58
N VAL A 89 -19.66 4.16 12.12
CA VAL A 89 -20.32 5.07 13.05
C VAL A 89 -21.64 5.41 12.39
N ALA A 90 -22.72 4.99 13.06
CA ALA A 90 -24.03 4.81 12.46
C ALA A 90 -24.32 5.98 11.52
N ALA A 91 -24.51 5.71 10.22
CA ALA A 91 -25.14 6.69 9.37
C ALA A 91 -26.50 6.99 10.02
N PRO A 92 -26.76 8.21 10.51
CA PRO A 92 -28.05 8.52 11.09
C PRO A 92 -29.04 8.66 9.93
N GLY A 93 -29.70 7.56 9.52
CA GLY A 93 -30.63 7.63 8.41
C GLY A 93 -31.09 6.31 7.80
N SER A 94 -31.38 5.29 8.60
CA SER A 94 -32.07 4.09 8.10
C SER A 94 -32.98 3.50 9.17
N GLY A 95 -33.91 4.31 9.67
CA GLY A 95 -35.11 3.82 10.34
C GLY A 95 -36.24 3.81 9.31
N SER A 96 -36.78 2.62 9.05
CA SER A 96 -38.04 2.41 8.31
C SER A 96 -39.24 3.02 9.02
#